data_AF-A0A6J4GUK7-F1
#
_entry.id   AF-A0A6J4GUK7-F1
#
_cell.length_a   1.000
_cell.length_b   1.000
_cell.length_c   1.000
_cell.angle_alpha   90.00
_cell.angle_beta   90.00
_cell.angle_gamma   90.00
#
_symmetry.space_group_name_H-M   'P 1'
#
loop_
_entity.id
_entity.type
_entity.pdbx_description
1 polymer ?
#
loop_
_entity_poly.entity_id
_entity_poly.type
_entity_poly.pdbx_seq_one_letter_code
_entity_poly.pdbx_strand_id
1 'polypeptide(L)'
;MNINTIQHHSYEIGLPQEGNFILGQKHGDNIFVYQAFNDKIADYAIENQKFGGQEYSFDRMTWIKPNFLWMMYRSDWANKDSNQSRILAIEMTFEGFQELLAKGILTSYNEAYGDESVWKEKLNTSNVRIQWDPDHNIKGEKLKRRVVQIGIKNEALKKFNSKFIKSIQDITAFVKEQKEKIDSGKGWYYVINESIIEVNSDLKKKFSMPEVFRTSFVEELILEFENTKEISQTNFEKLLVDNDQPERDEFVGYVKNYINAELSRYLLKAAILYRRDEELGVFDCMCEDLLMFSYFASKNKNRIDLHLILEAKLVDFDTWCGFDGEMIFYPLGHQQTKEYIASYKDFLVENIPGFAPQTADYFIESFDEEYLYKEIHSRAFWYF
;
A
#
# COMPACT_ATOMS: atom_id res chain seq x y z
N MET A 1 12.27 -8.67 5.24
CA MET A 1 11.97 -7.71 4.18
C MET A 1 11.01 -6.70 4.78
N ASN A 2 11.31 -5.41 4.74
CA ASN A 2 10.46 -4.36 5.33
C ASN A 2 9.44 -3.82 4.32
N ILE A 3 8.80 -4.72 3.57
CA ILE A 3 7.83 -4.40 2.53
C ILE A 3 6.59 -5.24 2.82
N ASN A 4 5.44 -4.60 2.85
CA ASN A 4 4.18 -5.29 3.13
C ASN A 4 3.75 -6.08 1.92
N THR A 5 3.32 -7.31 2.14
CA THR A 5 2.79 -8.21 1.11
C THR A 5 1.30 -8.42 1.30
N ILE A 6 0.60 -8.82 0.24
CA ILE A 6 -0.81 -9.21 0.25
C ILE A 6 -0.98 -10.50 -0.54
N GLN A 7 -1.96 -11.33 -0.19
CA GLN A 7 -2.33 -12.46 -1.02
C GLN A 7 -2.86 -11.97 -2.37
N HIS A 8 -2.44 -12.61 -3.45
CA HIS A 8 -2.76 -12.13 -4.80
C HIS A 8 -4.27 -12.07 -5.08
N HIS A 9 -5.10 -12.95 -4.50
CA HIS A 9 -6.55 -12.90 -4.74
C HIS A 9 -7.19 -11.59 -4.24
N SER A 10 -6.65 -10.99 -3.17
CA SER A 10 -7.05 -9.67 -2.66
C SER A 10 -6.28 -8.50 -3.30
N TYR A 11 -5.25 -8.76 -4.09
CA TYR A 11 -4.40 -7.69 -4.65
C TYR A 11 -5.17 -6.79 -5.62
N GLU A 12 -6.08 -7.34 -6.42
CA GLU A 12 -6.85 -6.57 -7.41
C GLU A 12 -8.01 -5.78 -6.81
N ILE A 13 -8.50 -6.19 -5.62
CA ILE A 13 -9.61 -5.52 -4.93
C ILE A 13 -9.23 -4.06 -4.69
N GLY A 14 -10.08 -3.12 -5.11
CA GLY A 14 -9.86 -1.69 -4.94
C GLY A 14 -8.81 -1.05 -5.85
N LEU A 15 -8.16 -1.78 -6.76
CA LEU A 15 -7.26 -1.17 -7.74
C LEU A 15 -8.03 -0.69 -8.98
N PRO A 16 -7.59 0.42 -9.62
CA PRO A 16 -8.19 0.92 -10.84
C PRO A 16 -8.08 -0.13 -11.95
N GLN A 17 -9.09 -0.22 -12.81
CA GLN A 17 -9.14 -1.23 -13.89
C GLN A 17 -8.71 -0.66 -15.25
N GLU A 18 -8.75 0.66 -15.43
CA GLU A 18 -8.34 1.36 -16.65
C GLU A 18 -7.81 2.76 -16.33
N GLY A 19 -7.02 3.36 -17.22
CA GLY A 19 -6.43 4.69 -17.04
C GLY A 19 -4.99 4.69 -16.53
N ASN A 20 -4.39 5.87 -16.36
CA ASN A 20 -3.01 6.03 -15.89
C ASN A 20 -2.97 6.17 -14.36
N PHE A 21 -2.24 5.29 -13.68
CA PHE A 21 -2.10 5.32 -12.23
C PHE A 21 -0.68 5.00 -11.77
N ILE A 22 -0.20 5.73 -10.77
CA ILE A 22 1.02 5.36 -10.06
C ILE A 22 0.62 4.38 -8.97
N LEU A 23 0.93 3.10 -9.17
CA LEU A 23 0.76 2.07 -8.15
C LEU A 23 2.11 1.79 -7.49
N GLY A 24 2.11 1.63 -6.17
CA GLY A 24 3.31 1.30 -5.40
C GLY A 24 3.03 1.22 -3.90
N GLN A 25 4.10 1.15 -3.10
CA GLN A 25 4.00 1.09 -1.64
C GLN A 25 4.84 2.20 -1.00
N LYS A 26 4.21 2.97 -0.10
CA LYS A 26 4.88 3.94 0.75
C LYS A 26 5.31 3.34 2.08
N HIS A 27 6.39 3.86 2.63
CA HIS A 27 6.84 3.60 4.00
C HIS A 27 7.22 4.93 4.65
N GLY A 28 6.35 5.46 5.51
CA GLY A 28 6.46 6.82 6.02
C GLY A 28 6.54 7.85 4.88
N ASP A 29 7.61 8.66 4.88
CA ASP A 29 7.90 9.66 3.85
C ASP A 29 8.71 9.12 2.66
N ASN A 30 8.83 7.79 2.55
CA ASN A 30 9.53 7.09 1.47
C ASN A 30 8.56 6.29 0.60
N ILE A 31 9.07 5.84 -0.55
CA ILE A 31 8.40 4.94 -1.49
C ILE A 31 9.39 3.87 -1.96
N PHE A 32 8.88 2.66 -2.19
CA PHE A 32 9.64 1.59 -2.82
C PHE A 32 9.55 1.66 -4.34
N VAL A 33 10.70 1.49 -4.99
CA VAL A 33 10.81 1.26 -6.44
C VAL A 33 11.71 0.07 -6.71
N TYR A 34 11.47 -0.60 -7.83
CA TYR A 34 12.12 -1.87 -8.15
C TYR A 34 13.01 -1.77 -9.38
N GLN A 35 14.12 -2.50 -9.33
CA GLN A 35 15.03 -2.71 -10.45
C GLN A 35 15.55 -4.16 -10.45
N ALA A 36 15.96 -4.65 -11.62
CA ALA A 36 16.65 -5.93 -11.74
C ALA A 36 18.07 -5.76 -12.26
N PHE A 37 19.00 -6.51 -11.68
CA PHE A 37 20.43 -6.46 -12.01
C PHE A 37 21.07 -7.86 -11.95
N ASN A 38 22.34 -7.96 -12.40
CA ASN A 38 23.19 -9.12 -12.13
C ASN A 38 23.68 -9.13 -10.68
N ASP A 39 24.26 -10.26 -10.27
CA ASP A 39 24.82 -10.46 -8.93
C ASP A 39 25.82 -9.38 -8.54
N LYS A 40 26.78 -9.04 -9.40
CA LYS A 40 27.85 -8.08 -9.07
C LYS A 40 27.30 -6.68 -8.74
N ILE A 41 26.34 -6.19 -9.52
CA ILE A 41 25.70 -4.89 -9.27
C ILE A 41 24.84 -4.96 -8.00
N ALA A 42 24.08 -6.04 -7.84
CA ALA A 42 23.22 -6.23 -6.67
C ALA A 42 24.02 -6.29 -5.38
N ASP A 43 25.06 -7.12 -5.33
CA ASP A 43 25.91 -7.32 -4.16
C ASP A 43 26.59 -6.00 -3.76
N TYR A 44 27.14 -5.24 -4.73
CA TYR A 44 27.68 -3.91 -4.45
C TYR A 44 26.61 -2.97 -3.87
N ALA A 45 25.43 -2.94 -4.49
CA ALA A 45 24.36 -2.03 -4.09
C ALA A 45 23.83 -2.32 -2.68
N ILE A 46 23.71 -3.60 -2.32
CA ILE A 46 23.30 -4.05 -0.99
C ILE A 46 24.37 -3.71 0.04
N GLU A 47 25.63 -4.02 -0.23
CA GLU A 47 26.74 -3.74 0.69
C GLU A 47 26.92 -2.24 0.96
N ASN A 48 26.79 -1.41 -0.09
CA ASN A 48 27.09 0.01 -0.02
C ASN A 48 25.84 0.90 0.16
N GLN A 49 24.64 0.31 0.11
CA GLN A 49 23.34 0.98 0.10
C GLN A 49 23.25 2.09 -0.97
N LYS A 50 23.93 1.88 -2.10
CA LYS A 50 23.98 2.74 -3.29
C LYS A 50 24.59 1.97 -4.46
N PHE A 51 24.20 2.32 -5.68
CA PHE A 51 24.81 1.76 -6.89
C PHE A 51 26.22 2.30 -7.14
N GLY A 52 27.06 1.47 -7.76
CA GLY A 52 28.46 1.76 -8.07
C GLY A 52 29.23 0.50 -8.45
N GLY A 53 30.55 0.55 -8.32
CA GLY A 53 31.44 -0.53 -8.77
C GLY A 53 31.68 -0.50 -10.28
N GLN A 54 32.55 -1.40 -10.77
CA GLN A 54 32.97 -1.45 -12.17
C GLN A 54 31.84 -1.84 -13.14
N GLU A 55 30.86 -2.61 -12.68
CA GLU A 55 29.79 -3.16 -13.52
C GLU A 55 28.58 -2.22 -13.64
N TYR A 56 28.50 -1.19 -12.80
CA TYR A 56 27.40 -0.21 -12.85
C TYR A 56 27.79 1.04 -13.64
N SER A 57 27.02 1.35 -14.67
CA SER A 57 27.25 2.49 -15.55
C SER A 57 26.33 3.66 -15.23
N PHE A 58 26.90 4.81 -14.87
CA PHE A 58 26.16 6.08 -14.70
C PHE A 58 25.84 6.81 -16.01
N ASP A 59 26.43 6.38 -17.13
CA ASP A 59 26.25 7.02 -18.44
C ASP A 59 25.02 6.50 -19.20
N ARG A 60 24.38 5.44 -18.71
CA ARG A 60 23.18 4.86 -19.32
C ARG A 60 21.94 5.32 -18.58
N MET A 61 20.82 5.37 -19.31
CA MET A 61 19.51 5.48 -18.69
C MET A 61 19.23 4.22 -17.87
N THR A 62 18.84 4.41 -16.62
CA THR A 62 18.28 3.35 -15.78
C THR A 62 16.77 3.57 -15.62
N TRP A 63 16.02 2.50 -15.39
CA TRP A 63 14.56 2.59 -15.24
C TRP A 63 14.13 2.05 -13.89
N ILE A 64 13.39 2.85 -13.13
CA ILE A 64 12.76 2.45 -11.87
C ILE A 64 11.25 2.26 -12.08
N LYS A 65 10.67 1.31 -11.34
CA LYS A 65 9.23 1.01 -11.37
C LYS A 65 8.68 1.01 -9.95
N PRO A 66 7.68 1.81 -9.60
CA PRO A 66 7.00 1.68 -8.31
C PRO A 66 6.08 0.45 -8.26
N ASN A 67 5.66 -0.08 -9.41
CA ASN A 67 4.77 -1.24 -9.51
C ASN A 67 5.54 -2.57 -9.65
N PHE A 68 5.21 -3.52 -8.78
CA PHE A 68 5.89 -4.80 -8.62
C PHE A 68 5.58 -5.78 -9.76
N LEU A 69 4.31 -5.99 -10.12
CA LEU A 69 3.95 -6.96 -11.16
C LEU A 69 4.47 -6.55 -12.54
N TRP A 70 4.53 -5.25 -12.84
CA TRP A 70 5.22 -4.73 -14.01
C TRP A 70 6.72 -5.06 -13.98
N MET A 71 7.37 -4.92 -12.82
CA MET A 71 8.76 -5.34 -12.67
C MET A 71 8.93 -6.86 -12.84
N MET A 72 8.01 -7.67 -12.32
CA MET A 72 8.06 -9.13 -12.44
C MET A 72 7.87 -9.59 -13.87
N TYR A 73 6.89 -9.04 -14.60
CA TYR A 73 6.77 -9.26 -16.03
C TYR A 73 8.06 -8.87 -16.77
N ARG A 74 8.64 -7.70 -16.44
CA ARG A 74 9.82 -7.18 -17.16
C ARG A 74 11.08 -8.02 -16.96
N SER A 75 11.24 -8.61 -15.78
CA SER A 75 12.38 -9.44 -15.38
C SER A 75 12.12 -10.95 -15.48
N ASP A 76 10.93 -11.35 -15.94
CA ASP A 76 10.45 -12.72 -15.92
C ASP A 76 10.66 -13.37 -14.54
N TRP A 77 10.24 -12.68 -13.48
CA TRP A 77 10.41 -13.14 -12.09
C TRP A 77 11.86 -13.51 -11.74
N ALA A 78 12.81 -12.67 -12.16
CA ALA A 78 14.25 -12.89 -12.03
C ALA A 78 14.84 -14.05 -12.88
N ASN A 79 14.09 -14.55 -13.87
CA ASN A 79 14.53 -15.64 -14.76
C ASN A 79 14.90 -15.17 -16.18
N LYS A 80 14.77 -13.87 -16.48
CA LYS A 80 14.94 -13.38 -17.86
C LYS A 80 16.33 -13.63 -18.46
N ASP A 81 17.37 -13.19 -17.75
CA ASP A 81 18.76 -13.39 -18.12
C ASP A 81 19.68 -13.06 -16.92
N SER A 82 20.97 -13.40 -17.04
CA SER A 82 21.97 -13.15 -15.99
C SER A 82 22.15 -11.67 -15.59
N ASN A 83 21.74 -10.72 -16.43
CA ASN A 83 21.77 -9.28 -16.09
C ASN A 83 20.54 -8.81 -15.33
N GLN A 84 19.54 -9.67 -15.13
CA GLN A 84 18.29 -9.37 -14.44
C GLN A 84 17.91 -10.49 -13.46
N SER A 85 18.90 -11.18 -12.90
CA SER A 85 18.73 -12.33 -11.99
C SER A 85 18.48 -11.95 -10.53
N ARG A 86 18.69 -10.68 -10.17
CA ARG A 86 18.49 -10.16 -8.81
C ARG A 86 17.48 -9.02 -8.83
N ILE A 87 16.46 -9.11 -7.98
CA ILE A 87 15.43 -8.07 -7.81
C ILE A 87 15.74 -7.25 -6.57
N LEU A 88 15.97 -5.96 -6.78
CA LEU A 88 16.22 -5.01 -5.70
C LEU A 88 14.98 -4.17 -5.46
N ALA A 89 14.54 -4.14 -4.21
CA ALA A 89 13.60 -3.14 -3.70
C ALA A 89 14.40 -1.98 -3.13
N ILE A 90 14.20 -0.80 -3.70
CA ILE A 90 14.93 0.42 -3.38
C ILE A 90 13.96 1.36 -2.68
N GLU A 91 14.18 1.59 -1.40
CA GLU A 91 13.48 2.63 -0.66
C GLU A 91 14.10 3.98 -1.02
N MET A 92 13.29 4.92 -1.50
CA MET A 92 13.74 6.27 -1.79
C MET A 92 12.81 7.32 -1.17
N THR A 93 13.30 8.54 -0.97
CA THR A 93 12.45 9.63 -0.49
C THR A 93 11.27 9.85 -1.44
N PHE A 94 10.09 10.05 -0.86
CA PHE A 94 8.90 10.38 -1.65
C PHE A 94 9.05 11.75 -2.32
N GLU A 95 9.69 12.71 -1.65
CA GLU A 95 10.08 14.00 -2.23
C GLU A 95 10.95 13.82 -3.48
N GLY A 96 11.97 12.94 -3.42
CA GLY A 96 12.84 12.66 -4.56
C GLY A 96 12.11 11.99 -5.71
N PHE A 97 11.16 11.11 -5.39
CA PHE A 97 10.26 10.50 -6.38
C PHE A 97 9.38 11.55 -7.07
N GLN A 98 8.78 12.46 -6.31
CA GLN A 98 8.00 13.58 -6.86
C GLN A 98 8.86 14.53 -7.69
N GLU A 99 10.11 14.79 -7.30
CA GLU A 99 11.05 15.60 -8.09
C GLU A 99 11.33 14.95 -9.45
N LEU A 100 11.54 13.63 -9.50
CA LEU A 100 11.72 12.90 -10.76
C LEU A 100 10.48 13.02 -11.65
N LEU A 101 9.28 12.82 -11.10
CA LEU A 101 8.03 13.00 -11.84
C LEU A 101 7.87 14.43 -12.39
N ALA A 102 8.17 15.44 -11.57
CA ALA A 102 8.09 16.85 -11.97
C ALA A 102 9.03 17.17 -13.13
N LYS A 103 10.27 16.65 -13.10
CA LYS A 103 11.27 16.84 -14.15
C LYS A 103 11.06 15.95 -15.39
N GLY A 104 10.27 14.88 -15.25
CA GLY A 104 10.08 13.89 -16.29
C GLY A 104 9.38 14.40 -17.54
N ILE A 105 9.86 14.01 -18.72
CA ILE A 105 9.19 14.27 -20.00
C ILE A 105 8.57 12.96 -20.51
N LEU A 106 7.31 13.01 -20.95
CA LEU A 106 6.62 11.84 -21.49
C LEU A 106 7.33 11.31 -22.73
N THR A 107 7.52 10.00 -22.81
CA THR A 107 8.16 9.32 -23.94
C THR A 107 7.24 9.20 -25.16
N SER A 108 5.95 9.49 -24.99
CA SER A 108 4.98 9.65 -26.07
C SER A 108 4.61 11.12 -26.20
N TYR A 109 4.49 11.60 -27.43
CA TYR A 109 3.97 12.93 -27.71
C TYR A 109 2.51 13.05 -27.23
N ASN A 110 2.16 14.23 -26.70
CA ASN A 110 0.78 14.64 -26.46
C ASN A 110 0.61 16.12 -26.84
N GLU A 111 -0.63 16.54 -27.09
CA GLU A 111 -0.95 17.89 -27.56
C GLU A 111 -0.58 18.99 -26.55
N ALA A 112 -0.43 18.65 -25.26
CA ALA A 112 -0.01 19.61 -24.24
C ALA A 112 1.44 20.10 -24.44
N TYR A 113 2.25 19.42 -25.25
CA TYR A 113 3.57 19.90 -25.65
C TYR A 113 3.56 20.91 -26.80
N GLY A 114 2.41 21.10 -27.48
CA GLY A 114 2.25 22.00 -28.61
C GLY A 114 2.83 21.44 -29.90
N ASP A 115 4.14 21.61 -30.11
CA ASP A 115 4.83 21.14 -31.32
C ASP A 115 5.64 19.86 -31.02
N GLU A 116 5.53 18.86 -31.89
CA GLU A 116 6.24 17.59 -31.76
C GLU A 116 7.77 17.77 -31.78
N SER A 117 8.30 18.74 -32.53
CA SER A 117 9.72 19.08 -32.56
C SER A 117 10.21 19.61 -31.20
N VAL A 118 9.41 20.47 -30.56
CA VAL A 118 9.69 21.01 -29.21
C VAL A 118 9.64 19.90 -28.16
N TRP A 119 8.66 19.01 -28.25
CA TRP A 119 8.60 17.82 -27.40
C TRP A 119 9.86 16.94 -27.55
N LYS A 120 10.27 16.67 -28.80
CA LYS A 120 11.42 15.82 -29.11
C LYS A 120 12.72 16.43 -28.58
N GLU A 121 12.90 17.74 -28.71
CA GLU A 121 14.03 18.46 -28.14
C GLU A 121 14.04 18.35 -26.60
N LYS A 122 12.90 18.60 -25.94
CA LYS A 122 12.75 18.44 -24.48
C LYS A 122 13.04 17.01 -24.03
N LEU A 123 12.56 16.00 -24.75
CA LEU A 123 12.77 14.59 -24.43
C LEU A 123 14.24 14.14 -24.59
N ASN A 124 14.95 14.71 -25.57
CA ASN A 124 16.36 14.40 -25.82
C ASN A 124 17.28 15.02 -24.76
N THR A 125 17.01 16.26 -24.39
CA THR A 125 17.78 17.04 -23.40
C THR A 125 17.44 16.68 -21.95
N SER A 126 16.24 16.13 -21.68
CA SER A 126 15.84 15.75 -20.33
C SER A 126 16.68 14.61 -19.75
N ASN A 127 17.00 14.72 -18.46
CA ASN A 127 17.62 13.67 -17.66
C ASN A 127 16.60 12.68 -17.07
N VAL A 128 15.30 12.99 -17.17
CA VAL A 128 14.21 12.12 -16.67
C VAL A 128 13.15 11.92 -17.75
N ARG A 129 12.78 10.65 -17.98
CA ARG A 129 11.74 10.23 -18.91
C ARG A 129 10.62 9.52 -18.19
N ILE A 130 9.39 9.75 -18.60
CA ILE A 130 8.20 9.11 -18.04
C ILE A 130 7.54 8.30 -19.14
N GLN A 131 7.38 7.02 -18.89
CA GLN A 131 6.69 6.11 -19.78
C GLN A 131 5.53 5.49 -19.03
N TRP A 132 4.34 5.58 -19.62
CA TRP A 132 3.19 4.80 -19.19
C TRP A 132 3.20 3.51 -19.98
N ASP A 133 3.23 2.36 -19.31
CA ASP A 133 3.14 1.04 -19.92
C ASP A 133 1.87 0.34 -19.40
N PRO A 134 1.30 -0.65 -20.12
CA PRO A 134 0.26 -1.50 -19.54
C PRO A 134 0.73 -2.09 -18.21
N ASP A 135 -0.16 -2.13 -17.23
CA ASP A 135 0.07 -3.03 -16.09
C ASP A 135 -0.10 -4.48 -16.53
N HIS A 136 0.39 -5.40 -15.70
CA HIS A 136 0.34 -6.83 -15.97
C HIS A 136 -0.23 -7.57 -14.77
N ASN A 137 -1.10 -8.55 -15.03
CA ASN A 137 -1.50 -9.50 -14.00
C ASN A 137 -0.38 -10.52 -13.74
N ILE A 138 -0.62 -11.41 -12.78
CA ILE A 138 0.34 -12.45 -12.38
C ILE A 138 0.79 -13.38 -13.52
N LYS A 139 -0.05 -13.55 -14.55
CA LYS A 139 0.24 -14.37 -15.74
C LYS A 139 1.02 -13.60 -16.81
N GLY A 140 1.28 -12.31 -16.59
CA GLY A 140 1.94 -11.43 -17.56
C GLY A 140 0.99 -10.90 -18.65
N GLU A 141 -0.33 -11.08 -18.50
CA GLU A 141 -1.30 -10.53 -19.45
C GLU A 141 -1.47 -9.03 -19.23
N LYS A 142 -1.61 -8.27 -20.31
CA LYS A 142 -1.79 -6.82 -20.25
C LYS A 142 -3.16 -6.45 -19.68
N LEU A 143 -3.17 -5.52 -18.74
CA LEU A 143 -4.37 -4.89 -18.21
C LEU A 143 -4.68 -3.58 -18.95
N LYS A 144 -5.92 -3.10 -18.84
CA LYS A 144 -6.33 -1.82 -19.44
C LYS A 144 -5.73 -0.62 -18.71
N ARG A 145 -5.53 -0.73 -17.39
CA ARG A 145 -4.79 0.27 -16.61
C ARG A 145 -3.33 0.32 -17.02
N ARG A 146 -2.72 1.48 -16.82
CA ARG A 146 -1.32 1.75 -17.15
C ARG A 146 -0.58 2.22 -15.92
N VAL A 147 0.65 1.73 -15.78
CA VAL A 147 1.56 2.04 -14.68
C VAL A 147 2.81 2.76 -15.19
N VAL A 148 3.43 3.52 -14.29
CA VAL A 148 4.56 4.37 -14.64
C VAL A 148 5.89 3.62 -14.59
N GLN A 149 6.75 3.89 -15.56
CA GLN A 149 8.19 3.61 -15.52
C GLN A 149 8.96 4.92 -15.66
N ILE A 150 9.92 5.15 -14.76
CA ILE A 150 10.68 6.40 -14.70
C ILE A 150 12.12 6.13 -15.15
N GLY A 151 12.49 6.70 -16.28
CA GLY A 151 13.84 6.64 -16.82
C GLY A 151 14.69 7.76 -16.25
N ILE A 152 15.86 7.44 -15.70
CA ILE A 152 16.77 8.39 -15.06
C ILE A 152 18.17 8.25 -15.66
N LYS A 153 18.79 9.36 -16.07
CA LYS A 153 20.18 9.42 -16.57
C LYS A 153 20.95 10.63 -16.03
N ASN A 154 22.25 10.66 -16.27
CA ASN A 154 23.14 11.81 -16.01
C ASN A 154 22.99 12.34 -14.57
N GLU A 155 22.82 13.65 -14.41
CA GLU A 155 22.71 14.31 -13.10
C GLU A 155 21.52 13.82 -12.27
N ALA A 156 20.40 13.44 -12.92
CA ALA A 156 19.27 12.88 -12.19
C ALA A 156 19.62 11.50 -11.61
N LEU A 157 20.42 10.69 -12.32
CA LEU A 157 20.85 9.38 -11.84
C LEU A 157 21.84 9.50 -10.70
N LYS A 158 22.79 10.43 -10.79
CA LYS A 158 23.72 10.75 -9.70
C LYS A 158 22.95 11.21 -8.45
N LYS A 159 21.96 12.09 -8.62
CA LYS A 159 21.12 12.58 -7.51
C LYS A 159 20.27 11.48 -6.89
N PHE A 160 19.62 10.65 -7.72
CA PHE A 160 18.89 9.46 -7.26
C PHE A 160 19.78 8.61 -6.35
N ASN A 161 20.96 8.24 -6.84
CA ASN A 161 21.87 7.34 -6.15
C ASN A 161 22.47 7.91 -4.85
N SER A 162 22.74 9.22 -4.81
CA SER A 162 23.46 9.84 -3.70
C SER A 162 22.58 10.54 -2.66
N LYS A 163 21.35 10.92 -3.04
CA LYS A 163 20.47 11.72 -2.17
C LYS A 163 19.11 11.08 -1.92
N PHE A 164 18.54 10.37 -2.89
CA PHE A 164 17.17 9.88 -2.78
C PHE A 164 17.08 8.48 -2.19
N ILE A 165 18.02 7.58 -2.52
CA ILE A 165 18.06 6.23 -1.94
C ILE A 165 18.25 6.32 -0.42
N LYS A 166 17.43 5.55 0.31
CA LYS A 166 17.48 5.36 1.77
C LYS A 166 17.93 3.97 2.14
N SER A 167 17.41 2.97 1.45
CA SER A 167 17.82 1.59 1.65
C SER A 167 17.67 0.79 0.35
N ILE A 168 18.45 -0.28 0.22
CA ILE A 168 18.38 -1.25 -0.87
C ILE A 168 18.31 -2.65 -0.24
N GLN A 169 17.23 -3.36 -0.54
CA GLN A 169 16.96 -4.72 -0.08
C GLN A 169 16.91 -5.67 -1.28
N ASP A 170 17.55 -6.82 -1.15
CA ASP A 170 17.39 -7.92 -2.10
C ASP A 170 16.14 -8.72 -1.77
N ILE A 171 15.19 -8.75 -2.70
CA ILE A 171 13.94 -9.49 -2.55
C ILE A 171 13.89 -10.73 -3.47
N THR A 172 15.01 -11.12 -4.06
CA THR A 172 15.10 -12.23 -5.02
C THR A 172 14.61 -13.54 -4.45
N ALA A 173 14.93 -13.85 -3.18
CA ALA A 173 14.46 -15.07 -2.53
C ALA A 173 12.93 -15.13 -2.46
N PHE A 174 12.30 -14.03 -2.02
CA PHE A 174 10.84 -13.89 -2.01
C PHE A 174 10.26 -14.05 -3.42
N VAL A 175 10.81 -13.35 -4.42
CA VAL A 175 10.35 -13.41 -5.81
C VAL A 175 10.38 -14.83 -6.36
N LYS A 176 11.47 -15.57 -6.14
CA LYS A 176 11.61 -16.97 -6.60
C LYS A 176 10.63 -17.89 -5.89
N GLU A 177 10.49 -17.76 -4.58
CA GLU A 177 9.51 -18.54 -3.81
C GLU A 177 8.08 -18.31 -4.33
N GLN A 178 7.69 -17.06 -4.59
CA GLN A 178 6.36 -16.77 -5.12
C GLN A 178 6.20 -17.30 -6.54
N LYS A 179 7.23 -17.21 -7.39
CA LYS A 179 7.20 -17.77 -8.75
C LYS A 179 7.02 -19.29 -8.74
N GLU A 180 7.72 -20.00 -7.86
CA GLU A 180 7.56 -21.44 -7.69
C GLU A 180 6.13 -21.81 -7.27
N LYS A 181 5.55 -21.06 -6.32
CA LYS A 181 4.15 -21.25 -5.91
C LYS A 181 3.18 -21.03 -7.08
N ILE A 182 3.34 -19.95 -7.84
CA ILE A 182 2.53 -19.62 -9.03
C ILE A 182 2.61 -20.75 -10.06
N ASP A 183 3.83 -21.21 -10.39
CA ASP A 183 4.05 -22.25 -11.41
C ASP A 183 3.51 -23.61 -10.99
N SER A 184 3.60 -23.92 -9.69
CA SER A 184 3.07 -25.16 -9.15
C SER A 184 1.54 -25.20 -9.11
N GLY A 185 0.87 -24.04 -9.20
CA GLY A 185 -0.58 -23.90 -9.03
C GLY A 185 -1.08 -24.30 -7.64
N LYS A 186 -0.20 -24.41 -6.64
CA LYS A 186 -0.50 -24.89 -5.29
C LYS A 186 -0.20 -23.82 -4.25
N GLY A 187 -1.10 -23.72 -3.27
CA GLY A 187 -0.97 -22.84 -2.12
C GLY A 187 -1.29 -21.37 -2.43
N TRP A 188 -1.23 -20.54 -1.40
CA TRP A 188 -1.34 -19.09 -1.55
C TRP A 188 0.01 -18.51 -1.93
N TYR A 189 -0.03 -17.54 -2.83
CA TYR A 189 1.12 -16.74 -3.23
C TYR A 189 0.83 -15.27 -2.96
N TYR A 190 1.91 -14.56 -2.71
CA TYR A 190 1.90 -13.18 -2.24
C TYR A 190 2.50 -12.27 -3.30
N VAL A 191 2.01 -11.04 -3.32
CA VAL A 191 2.59 -9.94 -4.09
C VAL A 191 2.81 -8.77 -3.14
N ILE A 192 3.53 -7.75 -3.59
CA ILE A 192 3.65 -6.53 -2.80
C ILE A 192 2.27 -5.87 -2.66
N ASN A 193 1.92 -5.43 -1.46
CA ASN A 193 0.68 -4.70 -1.19
C ASN A 193 0.82 -3.26 -1.74
N GLU A 194 0.32 -3.03 -2.94
CA GLU A 194 0.37 -1.74 -3.61
C GLU A 194 -0.97 -1.01 -3.54
N SER A 195 -0.89 0.31 -3.46
CA SER A 195 -2.03 1.22 -3.52
C SER A 195 -1.77 2.31 -4.55
N ILE A 196 -2.79 3.11 -4.84
CA ILE A 196 -2.60 4.36 -5.58
C ILE A 196 -1.65 5.27 -4.78
N ILE A 197 -0.65 5.80 -5.47
CA ILE A 197 0.29 6.79 -4.96
C ILE A 197 -0.21 8.17 -5.37
N GLU A 198 -0.79 8.87 -4.39
CA GLU A 198 -1.30 10.22 -4.58
C GLU A 198 -0.19 11.24 -4.81
N VAL A 199 -0.35 12.05 -5.86
CA VAL A 199 0.54 13.15 -6.25
C VAL A 199 -0.27 14.43 -6.44
N ASN A 200 0.39 15.59 -6.50
CA ASN A 200 -0.31 16.87 -6.65
C ASN A 200 -1.06 16.97 -8.00
N SER A 201 -2.05 17.86 -8.07
CA SER A 201 -2.90 18.05 -9.27
C SER A 201 -2.12 18.48 -10.51
N ASP A 202 -1.00 19.19 -10.37
CA ASP A 202 -0.14 19.54 -11.50
C ASP A 202 0.46 18.29 -12.18
N LEU A 203 0.93 17.33 -11.38
CA LEU A 203 1.43 16.04 -11.87
C LEU A 203 0.30 15.19 -12.45
N LYS A 204 -0.87 15.17 -11.80
CA LYS A 204 -2.04 14.44 -12.31
C LYS A 204 -2.47 14.95 -13.67
N LYS A 205 -2.63 16.27 -13.81
CA LYS A 205 -2.93 16.93 -15.08
C LYS A 205 -1.87 16.64 -16.14
N LYS A 206 -0.58 16.77 -15.78
CA LYS A 206 0.56 16.50 -16.67
C LYS A 206 0.53 15.09 -17.26
N PHE A 207 0.07 14.12 -16.48
CA PHE A 207 0.07 12.70 -16.87
C PHE A 207 -1.31 12.15 -17.22
N SER A 208 -2.33 13.02 -17.32
CA SER A 208 -3.72 12.63 -17.59
C SER A 208 -4.22 11.56 -16.61
N MET A 209 -3.81 11.69 -15.34
CA MET A 209 -4.30 10.85 -14.25
C MET A 209 -5.62 11.45 -13.72
N PRO A 210 -6.57 10.62 -13.26
CA PRO A 210 -7.74 11.10 -12.55
C PRO A 210 -7.36 11.90 -11.30
N GLU A 211 -8.15 12.94 -10.98
CA GLU A 211 -7.96 13.72 -9.74
C GLU A 211 -8.22 12.88 -8.50
N VAL A 212 -9.18 11.97 -8.56
CA VAL A 212 -9.59 11.09 -7.47
C VAL A 212 -9.99 9.74 -8.06
N PHE A 213 -9.75 8.66 -7.32
CA PHE A 213 -10.26 7.33 -7.66
C PHE A 213 -11.27 6.91 -6.60
N ARG A 214 -12.49 7.46 -6.72
CA ARG A 214 -13.61 7.24 -5.80
C ARG A 214 -14.89 7.12 -6.61
N THR A 215 -15.82 6.32 -6.13
CA THR A 215 -17.17 6.21 -6.69
C THR A 215 -18.04 7.37 -6.20
N SER A 216 -19.18 7.58 -6.84
CA SER A 216 -20.13 8.62 -6.41
C SER A 216 -20.59 8.43 -4.97
N PHE A 217 -20.86 7.17 -4.56
CA PHE A 217 -21.24 6.86 -3.20
C PHE A 217 -20.16 7.27 -2.19
N VAL A 218 -18.90 6.91 -2.44
CA VAL A 218 -17.79 7.27 -1.54
C VAL A 218 -17.62 8.79 -1.46
N GLU A 219 -17.74 9.51 -2.58
CA GLU A 219 -17.66 10.98 -2.55
C GLU A 219 -18.81 11.60 -1.77
N GLU A 220 -20.05 11.12 -1.96
CA GLU A 220 -21.22 11.59 -1.21
C GLU A 220 -21.08 11.32 0.29
N LEU A 221 -20.61 10.12 0.68
CA LEU A 221 -20.33 9.75 2.07
C LEU A 221 -19.28 10.67 2.70
N ILE A 222 -18.19 10.96 1.99
CA ILE A 222 -17.14 11.87 2.47
C ILE A 222 -17.68 13.30 2.60
N LEU A 223 -18.43 13.78 1.62
CA LEU A 223 -19.05 15.11 1.67
C LEU A 223 -20.07 15.24 2.80
N GLU A 224 -20.87 14.20 3.05
CA GLU A 224 -21.76 14.14 4.20
C GLU A 224 -20.97 14.36 5.49
N PHE A 225 -19.93 13.54 5.72
CA PHE A 225 -19.09 13.64 6.91
C PHE A 225 -18.36 14.98 7.02
N GLU A 226 -17.82 15.52 5.93
CA GLU A 226 -17.12 16.80 5.96
C GLU A 226 -18.04 17.96 6.34
N ASN A 227 -19.31 17.91 5.92
CA ASN A 227 -20.30 18.94 6.18
C ASN A 227 -20.94 18.84 7.58
N THR A 228 -21.20 17.63 8.08
CA THR A 228 -21.97 17.41 9.32
C THR A 228 -21.12 16.89 10.48
N LYS A 229 -19.94 16.32 10.18
CA LYS A 229 -19.13 15.50 11.10
C LYS A 229 -19.84 14.22 11.59
N GLU A 230 -20.85 13.78 10.84
CA GLU A 230 -21.65 12.59 11.08
C GLU A 230 -21.95 11.87 9.76
N ILE A 231 -22.26 10.58 9.82
CA ILE A 231 -22.82 9.81 8.70
C ILE A 231 -24.22 9.38 9.11
N SER A 232 -25.21 9.58 8.24
CA SER A 232 -26.56 9.11 8.47
C SER A 232 -26.58 7.59 8.67
N GLN A 233 -27.52 7.13 9.50
CA GLN A 233 -27.68 5.71 9.80
C GLN A 233 -27.74 4.86 8.52
N THR A 234 -28.54 5.30 7.53
CA THR A 234 -28.71 4.63 6.25
C THR A 234 -27.41 4.51 5.46
N ASN A 235 -26.57 5.55 5.43
CA ASN A 235 -25.29 5.50 4.72
C ASN A 235 -24.24 4.68 5.47
N PHE A 236 -24.29 4.66 6.80
CA PHE A 236 -23.43 3.79 7.60
C PHE A 236 -23.78 2.32 7.39
N GLU A 237 -25.08 1.97 7.44
CA GLU A 237 -25.56 0.60 7.23
C GLU A 237 -25.20 0.06 5.84
N LYS A 238 -25.08 0.90 4.81
CA LYS A 238 -24.57 0.49 3.48
C LYS A 238 -23.13 -0.01 3.49
N LEU A 239 -22.36 0.31 4.53
CA LEU A 239 -20.99 -0.16 4.70
C LEU A 239 -20.92 -1.53 5.39
N LEU A 240 -22.00 -1.98 6.03
CA LEU A 240 -22.04 -3.23 6.78
C LEU A 240 -22.17 -4.44 5.84
N VAL A 241 -21.45 -5.52 6.14
CA VAL A 241 -21.46 -6.74 5.33
C VAL A 241 -22.85 -7.40 5.27
N ASP A 242 -23.61 -7.32 6.35
CA ASP A 242 -24.95 -7.90 6.46
C ASP A 242 -25.99 -7.23 5.53
N ASN A 243 -25.71 -6.00 5.07
CA ASN A 243 -26.58 -5.29 4.13
C ASN A 243 -26.44 -5.80 2.68
N ASP A 244 -25.36 -6.54 2.35
CA ASP A 244 -25.11 -7.16 1.03
C ASP A 244 -25.33 -6.17 -0.15
N GLN A 245 -24.85 -4.93 0.00
CA GLN A 245 -24.94 -3.87 -1.01
C GLN A 245 -23.58 -3.60 -1.68
N PRO A 246 -23.56 -3.22 -2.97
CA PRO A 246 -22.32 -2.95 -3.70
C PRO A 246 -21.51 -1.77 -3.12
N GLU A 247 -22.16 -0.84 -2.42
CA GLU A 247 -21.52 0.30 -1.75
C GLU A 247 -20.38 -0.09 -0.80
N ARG A 248 -20.47 -1.25 -0.14
CA ARG A 248 -19.40 -1.76 0.70
C ARG A 248 -18.12 -1.99 -0.11
N ASP A 249 -18.20 -2.69 -1.24
CA ASP A 249 -17.05 -2.99 -2.10
C ASP A 249 -16.40 -1.70 -2.63
N GLU A 250 -17.23 -0.71 -2.98
CA GLU A 250 -16.76 0.61 -3.38
C GLU A 250 -15.97 1.29 -2.26
N PHE A 251 -16.47 1.21 -1.03
CA PHE A 251 -15.82 1.77 0.16
C PHE A 251 -14.54 1.01 0.54
N VAL A 252 -14.52 -0.32 0.43
CA VAL A 252 -13.31 -1.14 0.58
C VAL A 252 -12.22 -0.67 -0.38
N GLY A 253 -12.59 -0.37 -1.63
CA GLY A 253 -11.69 0.24 -2.61
C GLY A 253 -11.10 1.58 -2.14
N TYR A 254 -11.91 2.41 -1.50
CA TYR A 254 -11.43 3.65 -0.89
C TYR A 254 -10.48 3.39 0.29
N VAL A 255 -10.84 2.49 1.21
CA VAL A 255 -10.03 2.12 2.38
C VAL A 255 -8.66 1.59 1.95
N LYS A 256 -8.56 0.84 0.85
CA LYS A 256 -7.26 0.40 0.31
C LYS A 256 -6.36 1.56 -0.08
N ASN A 257 -6.90 2.54 -0.79
CA ASN A 257 -6.09 3.58 -1.44
C ASN A 257 -5.86 4.83 -0.59
N TYR A 258 -6.75 5.13 0.36
CA TYR A 258 -6.79 6.45 1.00
C TYR A 258 -6.62 6.37 2.52
N ILE A 259 -6.18 7.49 3.11
CA ILE A 259 -6.10 7.70 4.56
C ILE A 259 -6.99 8.90 4.87
N ASN A 260 -7.91 8.74 5.83
CA ASN A 260 -8.73 9.83 6.35
C ASN A 260 -8.92 9.64 7.86
N ALA A 261 -8.15 10.38 8.65
CA ALA A 261 -8.06 10.15 10.09
C ALA A 261 -9.36 10.46 10.84
N GLU A 262 -10.09 11.50 10.45
CA GLU A 262 -11.34 11.85 11.11
C GLU A 262 -12.44 10.83 10.77
N LEU A 263 -12.63 10.53 9.48
CA LEU A 263 -13.67 9.62 9.02
C LEU A 263 -13.43 8.19 9.53
N SER A 264 -12.19 7.69 9.44
CA SER A 264 -11.87 6.33 9.90
C SER A 264 -12.15 6.11 11.38
N ARG A 265 -11.80 7.10 12.23
CA ARG A 265 -12.07 7.05 13.67
C ARG A 265 -13.56 7.19 13.97
N TYR A 266 -14.27 8.02 13.24
CA TYR A 266 -15.72 8.15 13.37
C TYR A 266 -16.41 6.82 13.06
N LEU A 267 -16.10 6.22 11.91
CA LEU A 267 -16.73 4.98 11.47
C LEU A 267 -16.42 3.81 12.41
N LEU A 268 -15.17 3.70 12.91
CA LEU A 268 -14.83 2.67 13.88
C LEU A 268 -15.60 2.84 15.20
N LYS A 269 -15.78 4.07 15.68
CA LYS A 269 -16.61 4.34 16.87
C LYS A 269 -18.07 3.98 16.63
N ALA A 270 -18.62 4.32 15.46
CA ALA A 270 -19.98 3.94 15.09
C ALA A 270 -20.14 2.42 15.06
N ALA A 271 -19.20 1.69 14.45
CA ALA A 271 -19.21 0.22 14.41
C ALA A 271 -19.13 -0.41 15.80
N ILE A 272 -18.30 0.13 16.69
CA ILE A 272 -18.23 -0.31 18.10
C ILE A 272 -19.59 -0.15 18.81
N LEU A 273 -20.31 0.96 18.54
CA LEU A 273 -21.63 1.20 19.11
C LEU A 273 -22.66 0.20 18.56
N TYR A 274 -22.70 0.00 17.24
CA TYR A 274 -23.57 -1.00 16.61
C TYR A 274 -23.32 -2.41 17.15
N ARG A 275 -22.05 -2.79 17.33
CA ARG A 275 -21.72 -4.12 17.86
C ARG A 275 -22.18 -4.31 19.31
N ARG A 276 -22.26 -3.23 20.10
CA ARG A 276 -22.73 -3.29 21.50
C ARG A 276 -24.25 -3.34 21.63
N ASP A 277 -24.96 -2.79 20.66
CA ASP A 277 -26.40 -2.59 20.70
C ASP A 277 -27.03 -3.12 19.40
N GLU A 278 -27.46 -4.39 19.44
CA GLU A 278 -28.10 -5.10 18.33
C GLU A 278 -29.43 -4.43 17.91
N GLU A 279 -29.99 -3.49 18.70
CA GLU A 279 -31.22 -2.76 18.36
C GLU A 279 -30.94 -1.38 17.73
N LEU A 280 -29.66 -0.97 17.60
CA LEU A 280 -29.29 0.37 17.13
C LEU A 280 -29.57 0.59 15.63
N GLY A 281 -29.61 -0.50 14.85
CA GLY A 281 -29.75 -0.47 13.40
C GLY A 281 -30.67 -1.56 12.86
N VAL A 282 -30.88 -1.54 11.55
CA VAL A 282 -31.62 -2.60 10.84
C VAL A 282 -30.73 -3.82 10.58
N PHE A 283 -29.42 -3.60 10.43
CA PHE A 283 -28.43 -4.61 10.06
C PHE A 283 -27.40 -4.78 11.18
N ASP A 284 -26.93 -6.02 11.34
CA ASP A 284 -25.94 -6.33 12.35
C ASP A 284 -24.55 -5.84 11.92
N CYS A 285 -23.81 -5.25 12.86
CA CYS A 285 -22.39 -5.01 12.67
C CYS A 285 -21.63 -6.30 12.99
N MET A 286 -21.06 -6.91 11.96
CA MET A 286 -20.34 -8.18 12.05
C MET A 286 -18.86 -7.95 12.41
N CYS A 287 -18.15 -9.03 12.76
CA CYS A 287 -16.72 -8.92 13.09
C CYS A 287 -15.89 -8.44 11.89
N GLU A 288 -16.31 -8.79 10.67
CA GLU A 288 -15.78 -8.29 9.40
C GLU A 288 -15.86 -6.78 9.25
N ASP A 289 -16.92 -6.15 9.77
CA ASP A 289 -17.09 -4.69 9.73
C ASP A 289 -16.12 -4.02 10.71
N LEU A 290 -16.00 -4.55 11.92
CA LEU A 290 -15.03 -4.06 12.89
C LEU A 290 -13.60 -4.18 12.37
N LEU A 291 -13.27 -5.28 11.70
CA LEU A 291 -11.97 -5.46 11.04
C LEU A 291 -11.75 -4.43 9.94
N MET A 292 -12.76 -4.17 9.10
CA MET A 292 -12.68 -3.16 8.05
C MET A 292 -12.31 -1.79 8.60
N PHE A 293 -13.10 -1.30 9.56
CA PHE A 293 -12.95 0.02 10.11
C PHE A 293 -11.69 0.13 10.96
N SER A 294 -11.29 -0.96 11.64
CA SER A 294 -10.00 -1.06 12.35
C SER A 294 -8.83 -0.94 11.39
N TYR A 295 -8.86 -1.65 10.25
CA TYR A 295 -7.82 -1.53 9.24
C TYR A 295 -7.75 -0.09 8.72
N PHE A 296 -8.88 0.55 8.42
CA PHE A 296 -8.91 1.93 7.93
C PHE A 296 -8.29 2.91 8.95
N ALA A 297 -8.69 2.83 10.22
CA ALA A 297 -8.13 3.67 11.29
C ALA A 297 -6.63 3.40 11.51
N SER A 298 -6.20 2.14 11.38
CA SER A 298 -4.79 1.77 11.59
C SER A 298 -3.82 2.41 10.59
N LYS A 299 -4.30 2.84 9.41
CA LYS A 299 -3.48 3.52 8.40
C LYS A 299 -2.98 4.89 8.87
N ASN A 300 -3.63 5.48 9.87
CA ASN A 300 -3.22 6.75 10.48
C ASN A 300 -1.90 6.65 11.27
N LYS A 301 -1.46 5.42 11.62
CA LYS A 301 -0.24 5.13 12.37
C LYS A 301 -0.10 5.93 13.68
N ASN A 302 -1.17 5.98 14.47
CA ASN A 302 -1.22 6.77 15.71
C ASN A 302 -1.80 5.95 16.88
N ARG A 303 -1.41 6.32 18.11
CA ARG A 303 -1.83 5.66 19.36
C ARG A 303 -3.33 5.75 19.62
N ILE A 304 -3.98 6.84 19.19
CA ILE A 304 -5.44 6.97 19.31
C ILE A 304 -6.15 5.85 18.55
N ASP A 305 -5.63 5.49 17.36
CA ASP A 305 -6.20 4.41 16.56
C ASP A 305 -5.95 3.03 17.22
N LEU A 306 -4.81 2.83 17.88
CA LEU A 306 -4.57 1.63 18.71
C LEU A 306 -5.63 1.49 19.82
N HIS A 307 -5.97 2.57 20.52
CA HIS A 307 -6.99 2.53 21.59
C HIS A 307 -8.36 2.12 21.06
N LEU A 308 -8.77 2.69 19.92
CA LEU A 308 -10.05 2.35 19.30
C LEU A 308 -10.08 0.90 18.80
N ILE A 309 -8.98 0.41 18.23
CA ILE A 309 -8.88 -0.99 17.76
C ILE A 309 -8.89 -1.97 18.94
N LEU A 310 -8.26 -1.62 20.07
CA LEU A 310 -8.36 -2.40 21.30
C LEU A 310 -9.81 -2.47 21.80
N GLU A 311 -10.53 -1.34 21.79
CA GLU A 311 -11.95 -1.32 22.15
C GLU A 311 -12.80 -2.17 21.20
N ALA A 312 -12.59 -2.04 19.87
CA ALA A 312 -13.26 -2.87 18.87
C ALA A 312 -13.02 -4.37 19.10
N LYS A 313 -11.77 -4.76 19.41
CA LYS A 313 -11.43 -6.15 19.71
C LYS A 313 -12.16 -6.67 20.96
N LEU A 314 -12.35 -5.82 21.96
CA LEU A 314 -12.97 -6.21 23.23
C LEU A 314 -14.49 -6.31 23.15
N VAL A 315 -15.13 -5.57 22.25
CA VAL A 315 -16.57 -5.71 22.00
C VAL A 315 -16.89 -7.01 21.26
N ASP A 316 -15.95 -7.57 20.51
CA ASP A 316 -16.08 -8.85 19.80
C ASP A 316 -15.33 -10.01 20.50
N PHE A 317 -15.13 -9.94 21.82
CA PHE A 317 -14.26 -10.88 22.55
C PHE A 317 -14.84 -12.32 22.66
N ASP A 318 -16.15 -12.49 22.52
CA ASP A 318 -16.85 -13.78 22.72
C ASP A 318 -17.00 -14.62 21.45
N THR A 319 -16.59 -14.11 20.28
CA THR A 319 -16.61 -14.87 19.03
C THR A 319 -15.29 -15.61 18.83
N TRP A 320 -15.33 -16.94 18.83
CA TRP A 320 -14.21 -17.80 18.41
C TRP A 320 -13.86 -17.65 16.91
N CYS A 321 -14.57 -16.77 16.20
CA CYS A 321 -14.39 -16.49 14.78
C CYS A 321 -14.31 -14.98 14.55
N GLY A 322 -13.17 -14.50 14.05
CA GLY A 322 -13.19 -13.29 13.21
C GLY A 322 -12.18 -12.23 13.58
N PHE A 323 -12.31 -11.53 14.71
CA PHE A 323 -11.43 -10.39 14.95
C PHE A 323 -10.01 -10.83 15.31
N ASP A 324 -9.11 -10.80 14.33
CA ASP A 324 -7.68 -11.05 14.45
C ASP A 324 -7.11 -10.13 15.55
N GLY A 325 -6.73 -10.71 16.70
CA GLY A 325 -6.09 -9.97 17.80
C GLY A 325 -4.85 -9.22 17.35
N GLU A 326 -4.30 -9.61 16.22
CA GLU A 326 -3.19 -9.07 15.48
C GLU A 326 -3.43 -7.65 14.95
N MET A 327 -4.69 -7.24 14.73
CA MET A 327 -5.02 -5.90 14.23
C MET A 327 -4.52 -4.79 15.14
N ILE A 328 -4.34 -5.05 16.43
CA ILE A 328 -3.80 -4.07 17.39
C ILE A 328 -2.35 -3.67 17.06
N PHE A 329 -1.61 -4.49 16.31
CA PHE A 329 -0.22 -4.20 15.97
C PHE A 329 -0.12 -3.30 14.73
N TYR A 330 -1.20 -3.06 13.99
CA TYR A 330 -1.15 -2.29 12.75
C TYR A 330 -0.82 -0.81 12.93
N PRO A 331 -1.34 -0.10 13.93
CA PRO A 331 -1.06 1.32 14.09
C PRO A 331 0.42 1.62 14.38
N LEU A 332 1.08 0.86 15.26
CA LEU A 332 2.44 1.17 15.73
C LEU A 332 3.50 0.15 15.29
N GLY A 333 3.09 -1.02 14.79
CA GLY A 333 3.98 -2.15 14.56
C GLY A 333 4.14 -3.02 15.82
N HIS A 334 4.66 -4.24 15.63
CA HIS A 334 4.74 -5.26 16.68
C HIS A 334 5.44 -4.78 17.95
N GLN A 335 6.72 -4.45 17.84
CA GLN A 335 7.55 -4.12 19.00
C GLN A 335 7.05 -2.86 19.72
N GLN A 336 6.69 -1.80 18.98
CA GLN A 336 6.23 -0.54 19.57
C GLN A 336 4.87 -0.71 20.27
N THR A 337 3.95 -1.51 19.73
CA THR A 337 2.69 -1.82 20.41
C THR A 337 2.94 -2.58 21.71
N LYS A 338 3.82 -3.59 21.71
CA LYS A 338 4.14 -4.35 22.95
C LYS A 338 4.75 -3.47 24.03
N GLU A 339 5.73 -2.65 23.67
CA GLU A 339 6.37 -1.69 24.57
C GLU A 339 5.35 -0.68 25.12
N TYR A 340 4.45 -0.22 24.27
CA TYR A 340 3.38 0.70 24.68
C TYR A 340 2.42 0.04 25.66
N ILE A 341 1.90 -1.15 25.36
CA ILE A 341 0.98 -1.87 26.25
C ILE A 341 1.65 -2.16 27.61
N ALA A 342 2.92 -2.58 27.60
CA ALA A 342 3.67 -2.84 28.83
C ALA A 342 3.87 -1.56 29.67
N SER A 343 4.19 -0.44 29.02
CA SER A 343 4.49 0.83 29.71
C SER A 343 3.24 1.57 30.21
N TYR A 344 2.09 1.32 29.59
CA TYR A 344 0.84 2.04 29.86
C TYR A 344 -0.28 1.10 30.32
N LYS A 345 0.06 -0.07 30.89
CA LYS A 345 -0.90 -1.10 31.33
C LYS A 345 -2.01 -0.54 32.21
N ASP A 346 -1.66 0.20 33.27
CA ASP A 346 -2.65 0.77 34.20
C ASP A 346 -3.56 1.79 33.51
N PHE A 347 -3.00 2.64 32.65
CA PHE A 347 -3.77 3.60 31.86
C PHE A 347 -4.77 2.89 30.93
N LEU A 348 -4.36 1.82 30.25
CA LEU A 348 -5.23 1.06 29.37
C LEU A 348 -6.37 0.38 30.14
N VAL A 349 -6.09 -0.18 31.32
CA VAL A 349 -7.10 -0.79 32.20
C VAL A 349 -8.13 0.24 32.67
N GLU A 350 -7.70 1.47 32.96
CA GLU A 350 -8.60 2.54 33.41
C GLU A 350 -9.43 3.13 32.27
N ASN A 351 -8.89 3.21 31.06
CA ASN A 351 -9.45 4.02 29.97
C ASN A 351 -10.05 3.22 28.81
N ILE A 352 -9.79 1.91 28.69
CA ILE A 352 -10.34 1.07 27.63
C ILE A 352 -11.38 0.10 28.22
N PRO A 353 -12.68 0.25 27.90
CA PRO A 353 -13.73 -0.62 28.44
C PRO A 353 -13.45 -2.10 28.14
N GLY A 354 -13.47 -2.93 29.19
CA GLY A 354 -13.21 -4.38 29.09
C GLY A 354 -11.72 -4.77 29.08
N PHE A 355 -10.80 -3.81 29.08
CA PHE A 355 -9.37 -4.11 29.08
C PHE A 355 -8.90 -4.46 30.49
N ALA A 356 -8.52 -5.73 30.72
CA ALA A 356 -8.06 -6.22 32.00
C ALA A 356 -6.53 -6.38 32.04
N PRO A 357 -5.91 -6.46 33.23
CA PRO A 357 -4.48 -6.74 33.34
C PRO A 357 -4.02 -7.98 32.56
N GLN A 358 -4.84 -9.03 32.52
CA GLN A 358 -4.56 -10.27 31.78
C GLN A 358 -4.65 -10.07 30.26
N THR A 359 -5.48 -9.13 29.79
CA THR A 359 -5.58 -8.76 28.37
C THR A 359 -4.27 -8.16 27.88
N ALA A 360 -3.61 -7.32 28.68
CA ALA A 360 -2.29 -6.78 28.37
C ALA A 360 -1.26 -7.90 28.22
N ASP A 361 -1.25 -8.85 29.16
CA ASP A 361 -0.31 -9.97 29.17
C ASP A 361 -0.53 -10.89 27.95
N TYR A 362 -1.80 -11.16 27.59
CA TYR A 362 -2.15 -11.89 26.36
C TYR A 362 -1.51 -11.26 25.11
N PHE A 363 -1.69 -9.96 24.89
CA PHE A 363 -1.14 -9.29 23.71
C PHE A 363 0.39 -9.19 23.72
N ILE A 364 1.00 -9.10 24.90
CA ILE A 364 2.47 -9.08 25.03
C ILE A 364 3.06 -10.48 24.81
N GLU A 365 2.40 -11.55 25.25
CA GLU A 365 3.01 -12.89 25.30
C GLU A 365 2.61 -13.78 24.12
N SER A 366 1.41 -13.59 23.55
CA SER A 366 0.82 -14.55 22.61
C SER A 366 1.14 -14.29 21.14
N PHE A 367 1.65 -13.11 20.79
CA PHE A 367 1.94 -12.72 19.40
C PHE A 367 3.44 -12.57 19.16
N ASP A 368 3.99 -13.47 18.35
CA ASP A 368 5.35 -13.36 17.81
C ASP A 368 5.40 -12.49 16.55
N GLU A 369 6.59 -11.98 16.21
CA GLU A 369 6.77 -11.09 15.06
C GLU A 369 6.51 -11.82 13.74
N GLU A 370 6.88 -13.11 13.65
CA GLU A 370 6.82 -13.90 12.42
C GLU A 370 5.38 -14.21 11.99
N TYR A 371 4.48 -14.38 12.95
CA TYR A 371 3.04 -14.60 12.77
C TYR A 371 2.37 -13.35 12.18
N LEU A 372 2.74 -12.17 12.67
CA LEU A 372 2.12 -10.91 12.26
C LEU A 372 2.43 -10.55 10.80
N TYR A 373 3.67 -10.77 10.35
CA TYR A 373 4.08 -10.39 8.99
C TYR A 373 3.61 -11.35 7.89
N LYS A 374 3.30 -12.61 8.21
CA LYS A 374 2.87 -13.59 7.20
C LYS A 374 1.36 -13.57 6.94
N GLU A 375 0.53 -13.17 7.91
CA GLU A 375 -0.92 -13.43 7.82
C GLU A 375 -1.84 -12.21 7.95
N ILE A 376 -1.43 -11.07 8.53
CA ILE A 376 -2.42 -10.03 8.83
C ILE A 376 -2.81 -9.20 7.60
N HIS A 377 -1.89 -8.89 6.69
CA HIS A 377 -2.25 -8.12 5.48
C HIS A 377 -3.12 -8.96 4.54
N SER A 378 -2.99 -10.28 4.64
CA SER A 378 -3.98 -11.19 4.07
C SER A 378 -5.29 -11.10 4.84
N ARG A 379 -5.34 -11.35 6.15
CA ARG A 379 -6.58 -11.44 6.94
C ARG A 379 -7.39 -10.14 7.00
N ALA A 380 -6.75 -8.98 7.05
CA ALA A 380 -7.44 -7.69 6.96
C ALA A 380 -8.23 -7.56 5.64
N PHE A 381 -7.78 -8.22 4.56
CA PHE A 381 -8.45 -8.29 3.26
C PHE A 381 -9.14 -9.63 2.97
N TRP A 382 -9.25 -10.53 3.95
CA TRP A 382 -10.01 -11.77 3.77
C TRP A 382 -11.52 -11.58 3.88
N TYR A 383 -11.94 -10.45 4.45
CA TYR A 383 -13.32 -10.10 4.75
C TYR A 383 -13.82 -8.92 3.89
N PHE A 384 -13.10 -8.67 2.80
CA PHE A 384 -13.29 -7.63 1.80
C PHE A 384 -13.55 -8.22 0.43
#